data_AF-A0A7R9MGR1-F1
#
_entry.id   AF-A0A7R9MGR1-F1
#
_cell.length_a   1.000
_cell.length_b   1.000
_cell.length_c   1.000
_cell.angle_alpha   90.00
_cell.angle_beta   90.00
_cell.angle_gamma   90.00
#
_symmetry.space_group_name_H-M   'P 1'
#
loop_
_entity.id
_entity.type
_entity.pdbx_description
1 polymer ?
#
loop_
_entity_poly.entity_id
_entity_poly.type
_entity_poly.pdbx_seq_one_letter_code
_entity_poly.pdbx_strand_id
1 'polypeptide(L)'
;MVARSFHRSTQSLGHYSSSLSRYAPKSTEFKVIKYTLVVFMILNIFSSIWVCIYIGWQTDFEMGGTANEPSAKSAVNSWYICSMFFVIFADLVDIILLFGVWADKKPWVIALCVLSFIFSIYGISSVYLRGSITCFVIPFCIFTLSVLMIWLIRHEEAQYDVQRGPGLRTAVKRF
;
A
#
# COMPACT_ATOMS: atom_id res chain seq x y z
N MET A 1 -37.66 21.40 -18.40
CA MET A 1 -36.21 21.70 -18.50
C MET A 1 -35.54 22.09 -17.17
N VAL A 2 -36.12 21.81 -15.99
CA VAL A 2 -35.56 22.24 -14.68
C VAL A 2 -34.74 21.14 -13.96
N ALA A 3 -34.93 19.86 -14.31
CA ALA A 3 -34.29 18.73 -13.62
C ALA A 3 -32.77 18.57 -13.86
N ARG A 4 -32.20 19.15 -14.93
CA ARG A 4 -30.76 19.06 -15.21
C ARG A 4 -29.90 20.05 -14.39
N SER A 5 -30.50 21.09 -13.82
CA SER A 5 -29.80 22.07 -12.98
C SER A 5 -29.48 21.51 -11.58
N PHE A 6 -30.39 20.73 -11.01
CA PHE A 6 -30.27 20.15 -9.66
C PHE A 6 -29.21 19.05 -9.53
N HIS A 7 -28.83 18.42 -10.65
CA HIS A 7 -27.81 17.37 -10.61
C HIS A 7 -26.38 17.92 -10.51
N ARG A 8 -26.15 19.18 -10.95
CA ARG A 8 -24.82 19.83 -10.87
C ARG A 8 -24.49 20.36 -9.47
N SER A 9 -25.49 20.81 -8.70
CA SER A 9 -25.29 21.31 -7.34
C SER A 9 -25.00 20.21 -6.32
N THR A 10 -25.55 19.01 -6.51
CA THR A 10 -25.30 17.87 -5.63
C THR A 10 -23.89 17.27 -5.78
N GLN A 11 -23.29 17.34 -6.98
CA GLN A 11 -21.91 16.89 -7.18
C GLN A 11 -20.85 17.85 -6.59
N SER A 12 -21.10 19.16 -6.57
CA SER A 12 -20.14 20.11 -5.98
C SER A 12 -20.11 20.01 -4.45
N LEU A 13 -21.25 19.76 -3.80
CA LEU A 13 -21.38 19.61 -2.34
C LEU A 13 -20.69 18.34 -1.80
N GLY A 14 -20.66 17.25 -2.56
CA GLY A 14 -19.88 16.05 -2.20
C GLY A 14 -18.36 16.32 -2.16
N HIS A 15 -17.87 17.18 -3.05
CA HIS A 15 -16.46 17.56 -3.09
C HIS A 15 -16.05 18.42 -1.87
N TYR A 16 -16.89 19.36 -1.43
CA TYR A 16 -16.63 20.20 -0.24
C TYR A 16 -16.71 19.43 1.09
N SER A 17 -17.50 18.36 1.17
CA SER A 17 -17.56 17.53 2.38
C SER A 17 -16.25 16.76 2.62
N SER A 18 -15.63 16.24 1.55
CA SER A 18 -14.38 15.47 1.63
C SER A 18 -13.13 16.30 1.99
N SER A 19 -13.14 17.60 1.69
CA SER A 19 -12.04 18.51 2.03
C SER A 19 -12.08 18.94 3.50
N LEU A 20 -13.27 19.15 4.07
CA LEU A 20 -13.44 19.50 5.50
C LEU A 20 -13.11 18.35 6.46
N SER A 21 -13.42 17.10 6.07
CA SER A 21 -13.00 15.88 6.81
C SER A 21 -11.47 15.79 6.97
N ARG A 22 -10.71 16.36 6.03
CA ARG A 22 -9.25 16.35 6.04
C ARG A 22 -8.61 17.24 7.12
N TYR A 23 -9.34 18.21 7.64
CA TYR A 23 -8.87 19.15 8.69
C TYR A 23 -9.36 18.80 10.08
N ALA A 24 -10.16 17.75 10.20
CA ALA A 24 -10.74 17.38 11.46
C ALA A 24 -9.71 16.62 12.31
N PRO A 25 -9.65 16.86 13.64
CA PRO A 25 -8.61 16.29 14.49
C PRO A 25 -8.63 14.76 14.41
N LYS A 26 -7.52 14.19 13.96
CA LYS A 26 -7.32 12.74 13.88
C LYS A 26 -7.08 12.13 15.26
N SER A 27 -7.63 10.94 15.48
CA SER A 27 -7.43 10.18 16.72
C SER A 27 -5.93 9.87 16.94
N THR A 28 -5.54 9.69 18.20
CA THR A 28 -4.16 9.30 18.55
C THR A 28 -3.81 7.94 17.95
N GLU A 29 -4.75 7.00 17.94
CA GLU A 29 -4.61 5.67 17.34
C GLU A 29 -4.27 5.75 15.85
N PHE A 30 -4.97 6.61 15.10
CA PHE A 30 -4.69 6.84 13.68
C PHE A 30 -3.25 7.34 13.46
N LYS A 31 -2.79 8.29 14.29
CA LYS A 31 -1.42 8.83 14.19
C LYS A 31 -0.38 7.74 14.45
N VAL A 32 -0.56 6.94 15.50
CA VAL A 32 0.35 5.84 15.84
C VAL A 32 0.45 4.86 14.68
N ILE A 33 -0.69 4.37 14.18
CA ILE A 33 -0.72 3.40 13.07
C ILE A 33 -0.11 3.99 11.80
N LYS A 34 -0.38 5.26 11.48
CA LYS A 34 0.23 5.95 10.33
C LYS A 34 1.76 5.98 10.44
N TYR A 35 2.30 6.43 11.58
CA TYR A 35 3.76 6.52 11.74
C TYR A 35 4.41 5.15 11.77
N THR A 36 3.79 4.15 12.43
CA THR A 36 4.26 2.77 12.38
C THR A 36 4.27 2.25 10.95
N LEU A 37 3.20 2.46 10.16
CA LEU A 37 3.15 2.08 8.74
C LEU A 37 4.28 2.73 7.94
N VAL A 38 4.51 4.03 8.10
CA VAL A 38 5.60 4.76 7.44
C VAL A 38 6.97 4.18 7.81
N VAL A 39 7.21 3.87 9.07
CA VAL A 39 8.46 3.24 9.52
C VAL A 39 8.64 1.87 8.84
N PHE A 40 7.61 1.04 8.79
CA PHE A 40 7.68 -0.25 8.12
C PHE A 40 7.90 -0.12 6.60
N MET A 41 7.32 0.88 5.94
CA MET A 41 7.59 1.15 4.52
C MET A 41 9.05 1.54 4.29
N ILE A 42 9.61 2.40 5.15
CA ILE A 42 11.03 2.78 5.08
C ILE A 42 11.92 1.56 5.33
N LEU A 43 11.58 0.73 6.32
CA LEU A 43 12.29 -0.52 6.57
C LEU A 43 12.20 -1.48 5.38
N ASN A 44 11.08 -1.53 4.66
CA ASN A 44 10.92 -2.34 3.45
C ASN A 44 11.91 -1.89 2.37
N ILE A 45 12.00 -0.58 2.12
CA ILE A 45 12.95 0.00 1.16
C ILE A 45 14.39 -0.28 1.57
N PHE A 46 14.76 -0.16 2.84
CA PHE A 46 16.12 -0.52 3.26
C PHE A 46 16.38 -2.02 3.18
N SER A 47 15.36 -2.84 3.46
CA SER A 47 15.48 -4.28 3.37
C SER A 47 15.65 -4.76 1.93
N SER A 48 15.22 -4.00 0.93
CA SER A 48 15.38 -4.38 -0.47
C SER A 48 16.85 -4.52 -0.89
N ILE A 49 17.75 -3.71 -0.31
CA ILE A 49 19.20 -3.85 -0.49
C ILE A 49 19.65 -5.24 -0.04
N TRP A 50 19.17 -5.70 1.11
CA TRP A 50 19.44 -7.05 1.61
C TRP A 50 18.84 -8.12 0.70
N VAL A 51 17.61 -7.91 0.22
CA VAL A 51 16.95 -8.83 -0.72
C VAL A 51 17.74 -8.97 -2.02
N CYS A 52 18.28 -7.88 -2.57
CA CYS A 52 19.12 -7.91 -3.77
C CYS A 52 20.41 -8.73 -3.56
N ILE A 53 21.08 -8.55 -2.41
CA ILE A 53 22.27 -9.33 -2.05
C ILE A 53 21.89 -10.82 -1.92
N TYR A 54 20.78 -11.11 -1.24
CA TYR A 54 20.29 -12.47 -1.03
C TYR A 54 19.94 -13.17 -2.34
N ILE A 55 19.27 -12.48 -3.27
CA ILE A 55 18.96 -13.01 -4.61
C ILE A 55 20.26 -13.41 -5.32
N GLY A 56 21.29 -12.56 -5.31
CA GLY A 56 22.59 -12.88 -5.91
C GLY A 56 23.22 -14.14 -5.32
N TRP A 57 23.25 -14.24 -3.99
CA TRP A 57 23.78 -15.43 -3.30
C TRP A 57 23.00 -16.71 -3.63
N GLN A 58 21.66 -16.63 -3.66
CA GLN A 58 20.82 -17.76 -4.02
C GLN A 58 21.02 -18.17 -5.48
N THR A 59 21.21 -17.20 -6.39
CA THR A 59 21.52 -17.46 -7.79
C THR A 59 22.85 -18.20 -7.96
N ASP A 60 23.90 -17.80 -7.24
CA ASP A 60 25.19 -18.50 -7.27
C ASP A 60 25.05 -19.95 -6.79
N PHE A 61 24.25 -20.18 -5.75
CA PHE A 61 23.95 -21.53 -5.25
C PHE A 61 23.24 -22.39 -6.31
N GLU A 62 22.19 -21.87 -6.95
CA GLU A 62 21.44 -22.58 -8.00
C GLU A 62 22.28 -22.81 -9.26
N MET A 63 23.16 -21.87 -9.62
CA MET A 63 24.10 -22.02 -10.75
C MET A 63 25.14 -23.12 -10.49
N GLY A 64 25.61 -23.26 -9.24
CA GLY A 64 26.51 -24.34 -8.84
C GLY A 64 25.88 -25.73 -8.95
N GLY A 65 24.57 -25.86 -8.66
CA GLY A 65 23.82 -27.11 -8.77
C GLY A 65 23.46 -27.51 -10.21
N THR A 66 23.42 -26.56 -11.14
CA THR A 66 22.99 -26.75 -12.54
C THR A 66 24.17 -26.84 -13.53
N ALA A 67 25.36 -27.16 -13.05
CA ALA A 67 26.63 -27.06 -13.78
C ALA A 67 26.67 -27.74 -15.17
N ASN A 68 25.87 -28.79 -15.38
CA ASN A 68 25.90 -29.65 -16.57
C ASN A 68 24.77 -29.40 -17.58
N GLU A 69 23.80 -28.52 -17.29
CA GLU A 69 22.64 -28.27 -18.17
C GLU A 69 22.56 -26.79 -18.60
N PRO A 70 22.86 -26.47 -19.88
CA PRO A 70 22.82 -25.10 -20.38
C PRO A 70 21.43 -24.45 -20.28
N SER A 71 20.37 -25.23 -20.48
CA SER A 71 18.98 -24.79 -20.36
C SER A 71 18.64 -24.37 -18.92
N ALA A 72 19.08 -25.16 -17.93
CA ALA A 72 18.87 -24.87 -16.51
C ALA A 72 19.61 -23.58 -16.09
N LYS A 73 20.87 -23.40 -16.53
CA LYS A 73 21.62 -22.16 -16.28
C LYS A 73 20.96 -20.93 -16.88
N SER A 74 20.44 -21.04 -18.12
CA SER A 74 19.72 -19.94 -18.75
C SER A 74 18.45 -19.57 -17.98
N ALA A 75 17.70 -20.57 -17.51
CA ALA A 75 16.49 -20.33 -16.71
C ALA A 75 16.84 -19.63 -15.38
N VAL A 76 17.86 -20.09 -14.67
CA VAL A 76 18.32 -19.47 -13.41
C VAL A 76 18.68 -18.01 -13.60
N ASN A 77 19.41 -17.67 -14.67
CA ASN A 77 19.76 -16.28 -14.97
C ASN A 77 18.54 -15.41 -15.32
N SER A 78 17.58 -15.95 -16.08
CA SER A 78 16.33 -15.24 -16.37
C SER A 78 15.52 -14.97 -15.11
N TRP A 79 15.42 -15.94 -14.19
CA TRP A 79 14.72 -15.76 -12.92
C TRP A 79 15.43 -14.77 -11.98
N TYR A 80 16.75 -14.76 -11.97
CA TYR A 80 17.56 -13.75 -11.28
C TYR A 80 17.20 -12.33 -11.74
N ILE A 81 17.27 -12.09 -13.06
CA ILE A 81 16.97 -10.78 -13.66
C ILE A 81 15.52 -10.37 -13.37
N CYS A 82 14.56 -11.28 -13.54
CA CYS A 82 13.15 -11.02 -13.24
C CYS A 82 12.95 -10.64 -11.76
N SER A 83 13.55 -11.38 -10.83
CA SER A 83 13.42 -11.13 -9.39
C SER A 83 14.00 -9.78 -9.00
N MET A 84 15.19 -9.45 -9.52
CA MET A 84 15.81 -8.13 -9.33
C MET A 84 14.92 -6.99 -9.85
N PHE A 85 14.37 -7.15 -11.06
CA PHE A 85 13.47 -6.16 -11.63
C PHE A 85 12.21 -5.96 -10.79
N PHE A 86 11.60 -7.05 -10.29
CA PHE A 86 10.43 -6.96 -9.43
C PHE A 86 10.72 -6.23 -8.12
N VAL A 87 11.86 -6.51 -7.47
CA VAL A 87 12.25 -5.84 -6.22
C VAL A 87 12.45 -4.34 -6.43
N ILE A 88 13.22 -3.96 -7.47
CA ILE A 88 13.47 -2.53 -7.77
C ILE A 88 12.15 -1.82 -8.12
N PHE A 89 11.29 -2.46 -8.91
CA PHE A 89 10.00 -1.89 -9.27
C PHE A 89 9.08 -1.75 -8.05
N ALA A 90 9.10 -2.72 -7.13
CA ALA A 90 8.36 -2.65 -5.87
C ALA A 90 8.78 -1.42 -5.06
N ASP A 91 10.08 -1.20 -4.89
CA ASP A 91 10.61 -0.07 -4.12
C ASP A 91 10.19 1.27 -4.71
N LEU A 92 10.25 1.41 -6.04
CA LEU A 92 9.82 2.63 -6.72
C LEU A 92 8.33 2.90 -6.47
N VAL A 93 7.50 1.87 -6.53
CA VAL A 93 6.06 1.97 -6.24
C VAL A 93 5.82 2.28 -4.77
N ASP A 94 6.54 1.67 -3.84
CA ASP A 94 6.44 1.93 -2.40
C ASP A 94 6.81 3.37 -2.06
N ILE A 95 7.85 3.93 -2.69
CA ILE A 95 8.22 5.36 -2.55
C ILE A 95 7.06 6.26 -3.01
N ILE A 96 6.44 5.96 -4.14
CA ILE A 96 5.28 6.71 -4.65
C ILE A 96 4.11 6.62 -3.67
N LEU A 97 3.82 5.43 -3.16
CA LEU A 97 2.72 5.17 -2.23
C LEU A 97 2.94 5.80 -0.86
N LEU A 98 4.20 5.94 -0.43
CA LEU A 98 4.57 6.60 0.82
C LEU A 98 4.04 8.05 0.86
N PHE A 99 4.16 8.78 -0.24
CA PHE A 99 3.59 10.14 -0.36
C PHE A 99 2.06 10.13 -0.24
N GLY A 100 1.41 9.09 -0.77
CA GLY A 100 -0.04 8.89 -0.67
C GLY A 100 -0.51 8.63 0.75
N VAL A 101 0.22 7.78 1.49
CA VAL A 101 -0.01 7.52 2.93
C VAL A 101 0.22 8.78 3.74
N TRP A 102 1.29 9.53 3.45
CA TRP A 102 1.59 10.78 4.15
C TRP A 102 0.48 11.82 3.97
N ALA A 103 -0.12 11.87 2.77
CA ALA A 103 -1.23 12.74 2.42
C ALA A 103 -2.61 12.21 2.86
N ASP A 104 -2.68 11.12 3.64
CA ASP A 104 -3.90 10.50 4.16
C ASP A 104 -4.93 10.14 3.05
N LYS A 105 -4.45 9.79 1.85
CA LYS A 105 -5.31 9.45 0.73
C LYS A 105 -5.71 7.97 0.78
N LYS A 106 -6.94 7.67 1.20
CA LYS A 106 -7.54 6.33 1.22
C LYS A 106 -7.22 5.44 0.00
N PRO A 107 -7.37 5.88 -1.27
CA PRO A 107 -7.09 5.01 -2.42
C PRO A 107 -5.61 4.59 -2.51
N TRP A 108 -4.69 5.41 -1.99
CA TRP A 108 -3.25 5.11 -1.98
C TRP A 108 -2.93 4.06 -0.91
N VAL A 109 -3.56 4.15 0.26
CA VAL A 109 -3.45 3.12 1.32
C VAL A 109 -4.04 1.78 0.84
N ILE A 110 -5.13 1.80 0.07
CA ILE A 110 -5.69 0.58 -0.54
C ILE A 110 -4.73 -0.02 -1.57
N ALA A 111 -4.14 0.80 -2.45
CA ALA A 111 -3.17 0.32 -3.42
C ALA A 111 -1.95 -0.31 -2.73
N LEU A 112 -1.43 0.34 -1.68
CA LEU A 112 -0.37 -0.20 -0.83
C LEU A 112 -0.76 -1.55 -0.21
N CYS A 113 -1.95 -1.63 0.38
CA CYS A 113 -2.47 -2.86 0.96
C CYS A 113 -2.45 -4.03 -0.05
N VAL A 114 -2.97 -3.81 -1.25
CA VAL A 114 -3.03 -4.86 -2.29
C VAL A 114 -1.63 -5.26 -2.76
N LEU A 115 -0.77 -4.27 -3.01
CA LEU A 115 0.60 -4.52 -3.48
C LEU A 115 1.42 -5.27 -2.43
N SER A 116 1.42 -4.83 -1.17
CA SER A 116 2.17 -5.49 -0.09
C SER A 116 1.69 -6.92 0.15
N PHE A 117 0.40 -7.21 -0.04
CA PHE A 117 -0.12 -8.57 0.02
C PHE A 117 0.42 -9.45 -1.12
N ILE A 118 0.38 -8.95 -2.37
CA ILE A 118 0.92 -9.66 -3.53
C ILE A 118 2.42 -9.93 -3.34
N PHE A 119 3.19 -8.94 -2.89
CA PHE A 119 4.61 -9.10 -2.62
C PHE A 119 4.89 -10.08 -1.48
N SER A 120 4.08 -10.09 -0.43
CA SER A 120 4.21 -11.09 0.65
C SER A 120 4.02 -12.52 0.13
N ILE A 121 3.00 -12.77 -0.69
CA ILE A 121 2.77 -14.07 -1.33
C ILE A 121 3.92 -14.41 -2.29
N TYR A 122 4.39 -13.43 -3.06
CA TYR A 122 5.51 -13.63 -3.97
C TYR A 122 6.81 -14.00 -3.22
N GLY A 123 7.08 -13.36 -2.09
CA GLY A 123 8.23 -13.67 -1.22
C GLY A 123 8.21 -15.10 -0.68
N ILE A 124 7.02 -15.64 -0.37
CA ILE A 124 6.86 -17.03 0.10
C ILE A 124 6.98 -18.04 -1.06
N SER A 125 6.46 -17.69 -2.24
CA SER A 125 6.36 -18.61 -3.37
C SER A 125 7.59 -18.64 -4.27
N SER A 126 8.35 -17.55 -4.35
CA SER A 126 9.56 -17.48 -5.17
C SER A 126 10.73 -18.24 -4.53
N VAL A 127 11.32 -19.15 -5.29
CA VAL A 127 12.51 -19.94 -4.88
C VAL A 127 13.67 -19.02 -4.48
N TYR A 128 13.82 -17.89 -5.16
CA TYR A 128 14.90 -16.92 -4.92
C TYR A 128 14.67 -16.02 -3.70
N LEU A 129 13.47 -16.04 -3.10
CA LEU A 129 13.10 -15.17 -1.98
C LEU A 129 12.72 -15.91 -0.70
N ARG A 130 12.31 -17.19 -0.81
CA ARG A 130 11.72 -17.97 0.28
C ARG A 130 12.62 -18.16 1.51
N GLY A 131 13.94 -18.05 1.38
CA GLY A 131 14.86 -18.17 2.52
C GLY A 131 15.15 -16.87 3.27
N SER A 132 14.68 -15.71 2.77
CA SER A 132 14.80 -14.45 3.50
C SER A 132 13.46 -14.06 4.12
N ILE A 133 13.40 -14.13 5.46
CA ILE A 133 12.21 -13.78 6.24
C ILE A 133 11.74 -12.34 5.96
N THR A 134 12.67 -11.44 5.64
CA THR A 134 12.37 -10.04 5.33
C THR A 134 11.47 -9.89 4.10
N CYS A 135 11.56 -10.81 3.13
CA CYS A 135 10.82 -10.75 1.86
C CYS A 135 9.32 -10.96 1.99
N PHE A 136 8.85 -11.55 3.11
CA PHE A 136 7.42 -11.78 3.31
C PHE A 136 6.89 -11.15 4.61
N VAL A 137 7.68 -11.10 5.68
CA VAL A 137 7.23 -10.55 6.96
C VAL A 137 7.02 -9.05 6.88
N ILE A 138 7.95 -8.29 6.31
CA ILE A 138 7.83 -6.83 6.23
C ILE A 138 6.63 -6.43 5.34
N PRO A 139 6.48 -6.97 4.11
CA PRO A 139 5.28 -6.71 3.31
C PRO A 139 3.98 -7.14 4.00
N PHE A 140 3.99 -8.24 4.77
CA PHE A 140 2.81 -8.68 5.52
C PHE A 140 2.43 -7.73 6.66
N CYS A 141 3.42 -7.20 7.38
CA CYS A 141 3.21 -6.18 8.40
C CYS A 141 2.63 -4.90 7.77
N ILE A 142 3.16 -4.45 6.63
CA ILE A 142 2.65 -3.29 5.88
C ILE A 142 1.21 -3.53 5.45
N PHE A 143 0.90 -4.71 4.92
CA PHE A 143 -0.47 -5.11 4.57
C PHE A 143 -1.41 -5.00 5.78
N THR A 144 -1.03 -5.61 6.91
CA THR A 144 -1.86 -5.63 8.12
C THR A 144 -2.12 -4.22 8.66
N LEU A 145 -1.07 -3.38 8.72
CA LEU A 145 -1.19 -1.99 9.14
C LEU A 145 -2.01 -1.15 8.16
N SER A 146 -1.92 -1.42 6.86
CA SER A 146 -2.73 -0.76 5.84
C SER A 146 -4.21 -1.11 5.99
N VAL A 147 -4.56 -2.37 6.27
CA VAL A 147 -5.94 -2.78 6.57
C VAL A 147 -6.48 -2.05 7.80
N LEU A 148 -5.69 -1.98 8.88
CA LEU A 148 -6.06 -1.25 10.09
C LEU A 148 -6.28 0.25 9.81
N MET A 149 -5.38 0.87 9.02
CA MET A 149 -5.50 2.27 8.64
C MET A 149 -6.75 2.52 7.80
N ILE A 150 -7.08 1.65 6.84
CA ILE A 150 -8.31 1.76 6.03
C ILE A 150 -9.55 1.67 6.91
N TRP A 151 -9.56 0.75 7.89
CA TRP A 151 -10.66 0.59 8.83
C TRP A 151 -10.85 1.84 9.70
N LEU A 152 -9.77 2.40 10.23
CA LEU A 152 -9.81 3.65 11.02
C LEU A 152 -10.29 4.84 10.21
N ILE A 153 -9.83 4.99 8.95
CA ILE A 153 -10.32 6.05 8.05
C ILE A 153 -11.84 5.96 7.92
N ARG A 154 -12.37 4.74 7.72
CA ARG A 154 -13.83 4.52 7.60
C ARG A 154 -14.57 4.82 8.90
N HIS A 155 -14.02 4.45 10.06
CA HIS A 155 -14.65 4.69 11.35
C HIS A 155 -14.70 6.19 11.68
N GLU A 156 -13.60 6.91 11.46
CA GLU A 156 -13.56 8.37 11.64
C GLU A 156 -14.52 9.07 10.67
N GLU A 157 -14.56 8.68 9.39
CA GLU A 157 -15.53 9.20 8.40
C GLU A 157 -16.98 9.04 8.90
N ALA A 158 -17.33 7.88 9.48
CA ALA A 158 -18.66 7.63 10.02
C ALA A 158 -18.98 8.48 11.27
N GLN A 159 -18.02 8.65 12.19
CA GLN A 159 -18.22 9.49 13.37
C GLN A 159 -18.40 10.97 13.02
N TYR A 160 -17.66 11.47 12.03
CA TYR A 160 -17.82 12.84 11.53
C TYR A 160 -19.20 13.10 10.94
N ASP A 161 -19.76 12.14 10.18
CA ASP A 161 -21.10 12.25 9.62
C ASP A 161 -22.19 12.27 10.71
N VAL A 162 -22.00 11.51 11.80
CA VAL A 162 -22.91 11.50 12.95
C VAL A 162 -22.87 12.83 13.72
N GLN A 163 -21.66 13.37 13.97
CA GLN A 163 -21.49 14.63 14.71
C GLN A 163 -22.02 15.86 13.97
N ARG A 164 -22.06 15.85 12.62
CA ARG A 164 -22.70 16.93 11.85
C ARG A 164 -24.22 16.98 12.02
N GLY A 165 -24.85 15.92 12.54
CA GLY A 165 -26.28 15.84 12.83
C GLY A 165 -27.19 15.96 11.59
N PRO A 166 -28.47 15.57 11.71
CA PRO A 166 -29.45 15.74 10.62
C PRO A 166 -29.76 17.22 10.29
N GLY A 167 -29.36 18.17 11.15
CA GLY A 167 -29.65 19.60 10.99
C GLY A 167 -29.11 20.22 9.70
N LEU A 168 -27.87 19.90 9.30
CA LEU A 168 -27.31 20.41 8.03
C LEU A 168 -27.90 19.74 6.79
N ARG A 169 -28.25 18.45 6.86
CA ARG A 169 -28.96 17.75 5.76
C ARG A 169 -30.37 18.31 5.52
N THR A 170 -31.01 18.81 6.58
CA THR A 170 -32.38 19.35 6.50
C THR A 170 -32.36 20.84 6.12
N ALA A 171 -31.36 21.60 6.56
CA ALA A 171 -31.17 22.99 6.14
C ALA A 171 -30.85 23.11 4.64
N VAL A 172 -30.03 22.21 4.09
CA VAL A 172 -29.70 22.18 2.66
C VAL A 172 -30.87 21.68 1.79
N LYS A 173 -31.86 20.97 2.34
CA LYS A 173 -33.09 20.60 1.62
C LYS A 173 -34.14 21.72 1.57
N ARG A 174 -33.98 22.79 2.35
CA ARG A 174 -34.91 23.93 2.39
C ARG A 174 -34.43 25.14 1.57
N PHE A 175 -33.24 25.06 0.97
CA PHE A 175 -32.71 26.02 -0.01
C PHE A 175 -32.46 25.30 -1.33
#